data_AF-O59474-F1
#
_entry.id   AF-O59474-F1
#
_cell.length_a   1.000
_cell.length_b   1.000
_cell.length_c   1.000
_cell.angle_alpha   90.00
_cell.angle_beta   90.00
_cell.angle_gamma   90.00
#
_symmetry.space_group_name_H-M   'P 1'
#
loop_
_entity.id
_entity.type
_entity.pdbx_description
1 polymer ?
#
loop_
_entity_poly.entity_id
_entity_poly.type
_entity_poly.pdbx_seq_one_letter_code
_entity_poly.pdbx_strand_id
1 'polypeptide(L)'
;MMEDILKPEYIAFIIKEREKLKKEKAQTIEIPRGESYEIEATVEYFVDSTFERFIYIARSEDSILVARSSEKINTKGEKKFLVKDKKGLKRLLLSEISKSKKVGTKGINFILATIIGVLLSYMANLQEYVILIAAIFGIMGKFLEDIASYYLIGYCES
;
A
#
# COMPACT_ATOMS: atom_id res chain seq x y z
N MET A 1 -11.13 -2.91 12.51
CA MET A 1 -10.08 -2.99 13.53
C MET A 1 -8.77 -2.26 13.18
N MET A 2 -8.44 -2.00 11.90
CA MET A 2 -7.33 -1.07 11.54
C MET A 2 -7.87 0.21 10.87
N GLU A 3 -8.91 0.09 10.04
CA GLU A 3 -9.70 1.22 9.49
C GLU A 3 -10.44 2.07 10.52
N ASP A 4 -10.69 1.56 11.73
CA ASP A 4 -11.32 2.35 12.79
C ASP A 4 -10.31 3.28 13.47
N ILE A 5 -9.02 2.91 13.39
CA ILE A 5 -7.90 3.62 14.00
C ILE A 5 -7.30 4.62 13.02
N LEU A 6 -7.21 4.25 11.74
CA LEU A 6 -6.72 5.09 10.66
C LEU A 6 -7.91 5.70 9.91
N LYS A 7 -7.86 6.99 9.57
CA LYS A 7 -8.87 7.64 8.71
C LYS A 7 -8.34 7.72 7.27
N PRO A 8 -8.51 6.68 6.42
CA PRO A 8 -8.04 6.69 5.04
C PRO A 8 -8.88 7.61 4.16
N GLU A 9 -8.20 8.37 3.30
CA GLU A 9 -8.85 9.10 2.20
C GLU A 9 -9.22 8.14 1.06
N TYR A 10 -8.36 7.15 0.78
CA TYR A 10 -8.61 6.13 -0.24
C TYR A 10 -8.43 4.71 0.30
N ILE A 11 -9.20 3.79 -0.26
CA ILE A 11 -9.06 2.35 -0.02
C ILE A 11 -8.70 1.72 -1.36
N ALA A 12 -7.50 1.16 -1.45
CA ALA A 12 -7.00 0.55 -2.67
C ALA A 12 -7.01 -0.98 -2.58
N PHE A 13 -7.38 -1.64 -3.67
CA PHE A 13 -7.42 -3.10 -3.78
C PHE A 13 -6.54 -3.57 -4.93
N ILE A 14 -5.74 -4.61 -4.70
CA ILE A 14 -5.06 -5.33 -5.77
C ILE A 14 -5.87 -6.57 -6.10
N ILE A 15 -6.37 -6.63 -7.34
CA ILE A 15 -7.29 -7.67 -7.80
C ILE A 15 -6.69 -8.44 -8.97
N LYS A 16 -7.10 -9.70 -9.14
CA LYS A 16 -6.71 -10.53 -10.29
C LYS A 16 -7.72 -10.50 -11.44
N GLU A 17 -8.99 -10.20 -11.16
CA GLU A 17 -10.10 -10.35 -12.11
C GLU A 17 -10.54 -9.02 -12.76
N ARG A 18 -9.89 -8.62 -13.87
CA ARG A 18 -10.21 -7.37 -14.61
C ARG A 18 -11.68 -7.29 -15.06
N GLU A 19 -12.29 -8.41 -15.42
CA GLU A 19 -13.63 -8.43 -16.00
C GLU A 19 -14.73 -7.91 -15.04
N LYS A 20 -14.52 -8.04 -13.73
CA LYS A 20 -15.46 -7.50 -12.74
C LYS A 20 -15.49 -5.98 -12.72
N LEU A 21 -14.34 -5.32 -12.95
CA LEU A 21 -14.27 -3.86 -13.05
C LEU A 21 -15.12 -3.32 -14.21
N LYS A 22 -15.14 -4.04 -15.34
CA LYS A 22 -15.95 -3.65 -16.50
C LYS A 22 -17.45 -3.84 -16.26
N LYS A 23 -17.84 -4.84 -15.47
CA LYS A 23 -19.27 -5.15 -15.20
C LYS A 23 -19.90 -4.19 -14.19
N GLU A 24 -19.12 -3.68 -13.23
CA GLU A 24 -19.63 -2.82 -12.14
C GLU A 24 -19.47 -1.31 -12.39
N LYS A 25 -19.40 -0.88 -13.66
CA LYS A 25 -19.31 0.55 -14.06
C LYS A 25 -18.10 1.31 -13.48
N ALA A 26 -17.05 0.63 -13.07
CA ALA A 26 -15.83 1.28 -12.62
C ALA A 26 -15.18 2.05 -13.79
N GLN A 27 -14.72 3.28 -13.54
CA GLN A 27 -13.96 4.01 -14.56
C GLN A 27 -12.54 3.46 -14.59
N THR A 28 -12.13 2.90 -15.73
CA THR A 28 -10.83 2.24 -15.88
C THR A 28 -9.89 3.06 -16.75
N ILE A 29 -8.64 3.18 -16.33
CA ILE A 29 -7.53 3.67 -17.14
C ILE A 29 -6.51 2.54 -17.26
N GLU A 30 -6.04 2.31 -18.49
CA GLU A 30 -4.99 1.36 -18.78
C GLU A 30 -3.65 2.10 -18.77
N ILE A 31 -2.71 1.61 -17.96
CA ILE A 31 -1.37 2.17 -17.86
C ILE A 31 -0.48 1.40 -18.84
N PRO A 32 0.11 2.07 -19.84
CA PRO A 32 0.94 1.42 -20.83
C PRO A 32 2.20 0.82 -20.19
N ARG A 33 2.73 -0.25 -20.81
CA ARG A 33 4.08 -0.74 -20.51
C ARG A 33 5.09 0.14 -21.24
N GLY A 34 5.89 0.90 -20.50
CA GLY A 34 6.82 1.85 -21.11
C GLY A 34 7.79 2.48 -20.11
N GLU A 35 8.44 3.54 -20.54
CA GLU A 35 9.42 4.29 -19.76
C GLU A 35 8.81 4.88 -18.47
N SER A 36 9.62 5.01 -17.42
CA SER A 36 9.16 5.50 -16.10
C SER A 36 8.42 6.84 -16.17
N TYR A 37 8.74 7.71 -17.13
CA TYR A 37 8.12 9.02 -17.27
C TYR A 37 6.65 8.95 -17.70
N GLU A 38 6.32 8.13 -18.71
CA GLU A 38 4.94 7.97 -19.19
C GLU A 38 4.04 7.35 -18.12
N ILE A 39 4.59 6.39 -17.38
CA ILE A 39 3.91 5.75 -16.24
C ILE A 39 3.63 6.79 -15.15
N GLU A 40 4.62 7.62 -14.81
CA GLU A 40 4.46 8.65 -13.78
C GLU A 40 3.42 9.70 -14.16
N ALA A 41 3.44 10.18 -15.40
CA ALA A 41 2.47 11.12 -15.92
C ALA A 41 1.04 10.55 -15.92
N THR A 42 0.89 9.28 -16.35
CA THR A 42 -0.42 8.61 -16.38
C THR A 42 -0.98 8.42 -14.96
N VAL A 43 -0.13 8.02 -14.01
CA VAL A 43 -0.53 7.88 -12.60
C VAL A 43 -0.91 9.24 -12.00
N GLU A 44 -0.15 10.29 -12.29
CA GLU A 44 -0.43 11.64 -11.82
C GLU A 44 -1.79 12.13 -12.34
N TYR A 45 -2.04 11.99 -13.64
CA TYR A 45 -3.33 12.30 -14.24
C TYR A 45 -4.49 11.49 -13.61
N PHE A 46 -4.28 10.19 -13.37
CA PHE A 46 -5.26 9.35 -12.71
C PHE A 46 -5.59 9.87 -11.30
N VAL A 47 -4.57 10.13 -10.48
CA VAL A 47 -4.74 10.58 -9.09
C VAL A 47 -5.40 11.96 -9.02
N ASP A 48 -4.99 12.89 -9.88
CA ASP A 48 -5.55 14.25 -9.89
C ASP A 48 -7.01 14.28 -10.31
N SER A 49 -7.39 13.39 -11.23
CA SER A 49 -8.78 13.23 -11.67
C SER A 49 -9.63 12.33 -10.77
N THR A 50 -9.06 11.73 -9.72
CA THR A 50 -9.76 10.78 -8.85
C THR A 50 -10.53 11.50 -7.74
N PHE A 51 -11.85 11.32 -7.76
CA PHE A 51 -12.79 11.82 -6.74
C PHE A 51 -13.42 10.71 -5.90
N GLU A 52 -13.13 9.46 -6.23
CA GLU A 52 -13.79 8.29 -5.65
C GLU A 52 -12.89 7.62 -4.60
N ARG A 53 -13.54 7.05 -3.57
CA ARG A 53 -12.86 6.47 -2.41
C ARG A 53 -12.18 5.13 -2.71
N PHE A 54 -12.78 4.31 -3.58
CA PHE A 54 -12.30 2.95 -3.84
C PHE A 54 -11.49 2.90 -5.12
N ILE A 55 -10.22 2.47 -4.98
CA ILE A 55 -9.26 2.35 -6.07
C ILE A 55 -8.94 0.88 -6.29
N TYR A 56 -8.85 0.45 -7.53
CA TYR A 56 -8.58 -0.94 -7.89
C TYR A 56 -7.39 -1.00 -8.82
N ILE A 57 -6.47 -1.91 -8.55
CA ILE A 57 -5.28 -2.16 -9.34
C ILE A 57 -5.36 -3.60 -9.83
N ALA A 58 -5.55 -3.79 -11.13
CA ALA A 58 -5.60 -5.09 -11.77
C ALA A 58 -4.36 -5.27 -12.66
N ARG A 59 -3.56 -6.31 -12.41
CA ARG A 59 -2.41 -6.64 -13.26
C ARG A 59 -2.82 -7.70 -14.28
N SER A 60 -2.55 -7.45 -15.55
CA SER A 60 -2.71 -8.40 -16.65
C SER A 60 -1.34 -8.77 -17.24
N GLU A 61 -1.31 -9.81 -18.08
CA GLU A 61 -0.10 -10.29 -18.75
C GLU A 61 0.53 -9.24 -19.66
N ASP A 62 -0.23 -8.24 -20.11
CA ASP A 62 0.22 -7.22 -21.07
C ASP A 62 0.14 -5.77 -20.55
N SER A 63 -0.64 -5.51 -19.50
CA SER A 63 -0.85 -4.15 -18.99
C SER A 63 -1.27 -4.12 -17.51
N ILE A 64 -1.22 -2.94 -16.91
CA ILE A 64 -1.79 -2.69 -15.58
C ILE A 64 -2.98 -1.77 -15.75
N LEU A 65 -4.10 -2.12 -15.13
CA LEU A 65 -5.28 -1.28 -15.08
C LEU A 65 -5.48 -0.73 -13.70
N VAL A 66 -5.81 0.56 -13.68
CA VAL A 66 -6.27 1.23 -12.49
C VAL A 66 -7.72 1.60 -12.73
N ALA A 67 -8.57 1.30 -11.75
CA ALA A 67 -9.97 1.68 -11.79
C ALA A 67 -10.35 2.41 -10.52
N ARG A 68 -11.42 3.19 -10.64
CA ARG A 68 -12.04 3.89 -9.52
C ARG A 68 -13.54 3.58 -9.48
N SER A 69 -14.08 3.51 -8.28
CA SER A 69 -15.51 3.34 -8.04
C SER A 69 -15.97 4.12 -6.80
N SER A 70 -17.18 4.69 -6.87
CA SER A 70 -17.87 5.27 -5.72
C SER A 70 -18.29 4.23 -4.69
N GLU A 71 -18.56 3.00 -5.13
CA GLU A 71 -19.03 1.89 -4.30
C GLU A 71 -18.00 0.76 -4.24
N LYS A 72 -18.01 0.04 -3.11
CA LYS A 72 -17.11 -1.09 -2.93
C LYS A 72 -17.58 -2.29 -3.77
N ILE A 73 -16.81 -2.59 -4.81
CA ILE A 73 -16.95 -3.77 -5.66
C ILE A 73 -16.65 -5.03 -4.82
N ASN A 74 -17.47 -6.08 -4.99
CA ASN A 74 -17.30 -7.33 -4.28
C ASN A 74 -16.32 -8.26 -5.01
N THR A 75 -15.05 -8.11 -4.69
CA THR A 75 -13.96 -8.89 -5.29
C THR A 75 -13.31 -9.81 -4.26
N LYS A 76 -13.01 -11.06 -4.67
CA LYS A 76 -12.47 -12.12 -3.80
C LYS A 76 -10.97 -12.26 -4.05
N GLY A 77 -10.17 -12.35 -2.99
CA GLY A 77 -8.71 -12.57 -3.08
C GLY A 77 -7.86 -11.30 -3.17
N GLU A 78 -8.31 -10.23 -2.51
CA GLU A 78 -7.73 -8.88 -2.59
C GLU A 78 -6.60 -8.69 -1.58
N LYS A 79 -5.50 -8.05 -1.99
CA LYS A 79 -4.70 -7.27 -1.03
C LYS A 79 -5.35 -5.90 -0.88
N LYS A 80 -5.66 -5.51 0.36
CA LYS A 80 -6.27 -4.22 0.68
C LYS A 80 -5.21 -3.28 1.22
N PHE A 81 -5.26 -2.03 0.78
CA PHE A 81 -4.38 -0.97 1.24
C PHE A 81 -5.20 0.21 1.76
N LEU A 82 -4.78 0.74 2.89
CA LEU A 82 -5.29 2.00 3.45
C LEU A 82 -4.36 3.10 3.00
N VAL A 83 -4.92 4.16 2.40
CA VAL A 83 -4.14 5.24 1.81
C VAL A 83 -4.57 6.56 2.43
N LYS A 84 -3.58 7.31 2.92
CA LYS A 84 -3.79 8.53 3.68
C LYS A 84 -4.25 9.69 2.84
N ASP A 85 -3.61 9.89 1.69
CA ASP A 85 -3.83 11.05 0.84
C ASP A 85 -3.47 10.78 -0.62
N LYS A 86 -3.70 11.76 -1.51
CA LYS A 86 -3.34 11.70 -2.94
C LYS A 86 -1.86 11.37 -3.17
N LYS A 87 -0.95 11.88 -2.34
CA LYS A 87 0.49 11.61 -2.47
C LYS A 87 0.79 10.15 -2.12
N GLY A 88 0.15 9.62 -1.08
CA GLY A 88 0.17 8.21 -0.71
C GLY A 88 -0.36 7.32 -1.84
N LEU A 89 -1.44 7.73 -2.49
CA LEU A 89 -2.02 7.00 -3.62
C LEU A 89 -1.05 6.96 -4.81
N LYS A 90 -0.45 8.10 -5.17
CA LYS A 90 0.58 8.18 -6.22
C LYS A 90 1.74 7.23 -5.91
N ARG A 91 2.25 7.25 -4.67
CA ARG A 91 3.34 6.36 -4.22
C ARG A 91 2.94 4.89 -4.28
N LEU A 92 1.74 4.53 -3.81
CA LEU A 92 1.22 3.16 -3.85
C LEU A 92 1.17 2.66 -5.30
N LEU A 93 0.49 3.40 -6.18
CA LEU A 93 0.34 3.03 -7.59
C LEU A 93 1.70 2.84 -8.24
N LEU A 94 2.62 3.79 -8.05
CA LEU A 94 3.98 3.68 -8.60
C LEU A 94 4.77 2.52 -8.02
N SER A 95 4.59 2.16 -6.75
CA SER A 95 5.26 1.00 -6.13
C SER A 95 4.76 -0.33 -6.68
N GLU A 96 3.49 -0.39 -7.10
CA GLU A 96 2.89 -1.59 -7.69
C GLU A 96 3.10 -1.68 -9.20
N ILE A 97 3.28 -0.55 -9.87
CA ILE A 97 3.49 -0.49 -11.33
C ILE A 97 4.98 -0.57 -11.67
N SER A 98 5.84 0.16 -10.95
CA SER A 98 7.28 0.26 -11.23
C SER A 98 8.12 -0.54 -10.25
N LYS A 99 8.89 -1.50 -10.77
CA LYS A 99 9.82 -2.35 -9.99
C LYS A 99 10.88 -1.53 -9.25
N SER A 100 11.31 -0.38 -9.78
CA SER A 100 12.33 0.47 -9.16
C SER A 100 11.81 1.16 -7.89
N LYS A 101 10.55 1.62 -7.89
CA LYS A 101 9.93 2.28 -6.73
C LYS A 101 9.53 1.30 -5.62
N LYS A 102 9.36 0.02 -5.95
CA LYS A 102 9.20 -1.06 -4.97
C LYS A 102 10.43 -1.27 -4.07
N VAL A 103 11.62 -0.87 -4.52
CA VAL A 103 12.87 -0.99 -3.74
C VAL A 103 12.96 0.13 -2.70
N GLY A 104 12.53 1.35 -3.05
CA GLY A 104 12.55 2.49 -2.12
C GLY A 104 11.67 2.29 -0.89
N THR A 105 10.49 1.69 -1.06
CA THR A 105 9.59 1.40 0.06
C THR A 105 10.09 0.27 0.94
N LYS A 106 10.68 -0.78 0.36
CA LYS A 106 11.38 -1.83 1.13
C LYS A 106 12.55 -1.29 1.94
N GLY A 107 13.25 -0.28 1.43
CA GLY A 107 14.34 0.38 2.16
C GLY A 107 13.89 1.05 3.46
N ILE A 108 12.70 1.67 3.46
CA ILE A 108 12.13 2.31 4.65
C ILE A 108 11.82 1.27 5.74
N ASN A 109 11.22 0.13 5.36
CA ASN A 109 10.96 -0.96 6.31
C ASN A 109 12.26 -1.55 6.87
N PHE A 110 13.30 -1.67 6.05
CA PHE A 110 14.61 -2.13 6.53
C PHE A 110 15.25 -1.16 7.53
N ILE A 111 15.14 0.15 7.30
CA ILE A 111 15.63 1.18 8.23
C ILE A 111 14.86 1.12 9.56
N LEU A 112 13.52 1.02 9.50
CA LEU A 112 12.67 0.86 10.69
C LEU A 112 13.04 -0.40 11.48
N ALA A 113 13.18 -1.54 10.81
CA ALA A 113 13.59 -2.79 11.42
C ALA A 113 14.97 -2.70 12.08
N THR A 114 15.91 -2.00 11.44
CA THR A 114 17.26 -1.76 11.98
C THR A 114 17.23 -0.91 13.24
N ILE A 115 16.46 0.19 13.25
CA ILE A 115 16.32 1.06 14.43
C ILE A 115 15.71 0.30 15.60
N ILE A 116 14.66 -0.49 15.35
CA ILE A 116 14.02 -1.33 16.37
C ILE A 116 14.99 -2.39 16.87
N GLY A 117 15.74 -3.04 15.98
CA GLY A 117 16.75 -4.03 16.34
C GLY A 117 17.87 -3.47 17.22
N VAL A 118 18.35 -2.26 16.93
CA VAL A 118 19.38 -1.58 17.73
C VAL A 118 18.84 -1.18 19.10
N LEU A 119 17.62 -0.65 19.19
CA LEU A 119 16.98 -0.31 20.46
C LEU A 119 16.79 -1.55 21.35
N LEU A 120 16.35 -2.66 20.76
CA LEU A 120 16.20 -3.94 21.46
C LEU A 120 17.55 -4.50 21.92
N SER A 121 18.60 -4.38 21.10
CA SER A 121 19.97 -4.76 21.49
C SER A 121 20.49 -3.96 22.68
N TYR A 122 20.12 -2.68 22.79
CA TYR A 122 20.51 -1.83 23.91
C TYR A 122 19.74 -2.19 25.21
N MET A 123 18.52 -2.70 25.07
CA MET A 123 17.70 -3.21 26.18
C MET A 123 18.02 -4.67 26.55
N ALA A 124 18.85 -5.38 25.77
CA ALA A 124 19.15 -6.80 25.94
C ALA A 124 19.94 -7.16 27.22
N ASN A 125 20.29 -6.19 28.06
CA ASN A 125 20.71 -6.44 29.44
C ASN A 125 19.58 -7.07 30.31
N LEU A 126 18.35 -7.17 29.80
CA LEU A 126 17.20 -7.85 30.41
C LEU A 126 17.03 -9.29 29.89
N GLN A 127 18.07 -10.12 30.01
CA GLN A 127 18.14 -11.49 29.45
C GLN A 127 16.91 -12.37 29.80
N GLU A 128 16.32 -12.22 30.98
CA GLU A 128 15.21 -13.06 31.45
C GLU A 128 13.88 -12.78 30.75
N TYR A 129 13.72 -11.62 30.11
CA TYR A 129 12.48 -11.22 29.45
C TYR A 129 12.60 -11.09 27.94
N VAL A 130 13.75 -11.40 27.35
CA VAL A 130 14.01 -11.23 25.90
C VAL A 130 12.95 -11.93 25.04
N ILE A 131 12.52 -13.14 25.42
CA ILE A 131 11.52 -13.91 24.67
C ILE A 131 10.13 -13.27 24.80
N LEU A 132 9.76 -12.81 26.00
CA LEU A 132 8.48 -12.14 26.26
C LEU A 132 8.42 -10.78 25.55
N ILE A 133 9.49 -10.00 25.63
CA ILE A 133 9.66 -8.72 24.96
C ILE A 133 9.63 -8.94 23.44
N ALA A 134 10.34 -9.93 22.90
CA ALA A 134 10.32 -10.27 21.48
C ALA A 134 8.93 -10.73 21.00
N ALA A 135 8.16 -11.45 21.82
CA ALA A 135 6.79 -11.85 21.48
C ALA A 135 5.82 -10.64 21.46
N ILE A 136 5.91 -9.75 22.45
CA ILE A 136 5.10 -8.52 22.53
C ILE A 136 5.45 -7.58 21.37
N PHE A 137 6.74 -7.34 21.13
CA PHE A 137 7.22 -6.52 20.02
C PHE A 137 7.03 -7.20 18.66
N GLY A 138 6.96 -8.52 18.57
CA GLY A 138 6.63 -9.21 17.32
C GLY A 138 5.19 -8.93 16.87
N ILE A 139 4.25 -8.95 17.82
CA ILE A 139 2.83 -8.69 17.54
C ILE A 139 2.56 -7.19 17.40
N MET A 140 3.10 -6.36 18.30
CA MET A 140 2.97 -4.89 18.21
C MET A 140 3.80 -4.29 17.07
N GLY A 141 4.92 -4.90 16.72
CA GLY A 141 5.87 -4.38 15.74
C GLY A 141 5.24 -4.26 14.36
N LYS A 142 4.52 -5.30 13.91
CA LYS A 142 3.78 -5.23 12.65
C LYS A 142 2.75 -4.10 12.64
N PHE A 143 1.99 -3.98 13.73
CA PHE A 143 0.97 -2.94 13.86
C PHE A 143 1.57 -1.52 13.88
N LEU A 144 2.69 -1.34 14.57
CA LEU A 144 3.46 -0.09 14.58
C LEU A 144 4.09 0.21 13.22
N GLU A 145 4.59 -0.80 12.52
CA GLU A 145 5.13 -0.69 11.16
C GLU A 145 4.05 -0.24 10.17
N ASP A 146 2.84 -0.79 10.26
CA ASP A 146 1.71 -0.40 9.41
C ASP A 146 1.30 1.05 9.67
N ILE A 147 1.21 1.46 10.95
CA ILE A 147 0.95 2.85 11.34
C ILE A 147 2.06 3.77 10.82
N ALA A 148 3.32 3.42 11.06
CA ALA A 148 4.46 4.23 10.63
C ALA A 148 4.50 4.37 9.10
N SER A 149 4.28 3.27 8.37
CA SER A 149 4.20 3.27 6.91
C SER A 149 3.06 4.16 6.42
N TYR A 150 1.89 4.08 7.05
CA TYR A 150 0.76 4.93 6.71
C TYR A 150 1.07 6.43 6.90
N TYR A 151 1.74 6.81 8.00
CA TYR A 151 2.05 8.22 8.26
C TYR A 151 3.25 8.77 7.48
N LEU A 152 4.29 7.96 7.26
CA LEU A 152 5.53 8.36 6.59
C LEU A 152 5.45 8.19 5.06
N ILE A 153 5.00 7.01 4.62
CA ILE A 153 4.92 6.64 3.21
C ILE A 153 3.58 7.11 2.62
N GLY A 154 2.51 7.07 3.41
CA GLY A 154 1.17 7.49 2.99
C GLY A 154 0.23 6.31 2.70
N TYR A 155 0.67 5.07 2.88
CA TYR A 155 -0.18 3.88 2.75
C TYR A 155 0.37 2.69 3.56
N CYS A 156 -0.50 1.72 3.88
CA CYS A 156 -0.14 0.43 4.49
C CYS A 156 -1.05 -0.70 3.96
N GLU A 157 -0.59 -1.96 4.07
CA GLU A 157 -1.41 -3.14 3.78
C GLU A 157 -2.31 -3.42 5.01
N SER A 158 -3.59 -3.73 4.80
CA SER A 158 -4.59 -3.98 5.86
C SER A 158 -5.02 -5.42 5.96
#